data_AF-A0A9E1ZZT7-F1
#
_entry.id   AF-A0A9E1ZZT7-F1
#
_cell.length_a   1.000
_cell.length_b   1.000
_cell.length_c   1.000
_cell.angle_alpha   90.00
_cell.angle_beta   90.00
_cell.angle_gamma   90.00
#
_symmetry.space_group_name_H-M   'P 1'
#
loop_
_entity.id
_entity.type
_entity.pdbx_description
1 polymer ?
#
loop_
_entity_poly.entity_id
_entity_poly.type
_entity_poly.pdbx_seq_one_letter_code
_entity_poly.pdbx_strand_id
1 'polypeptide(L)'
;MPRRKGRARLLIYSHDCYGLGHLRRCMAIAHSLVDHRGDLSVLIISGSPVAGSFEFHDRVDFTRIPGVIKERKGGRLRSLKLDMTTEEILKVRSKLIYQTAEIFEPDIFLVDHQPLGLRNEAEDALRMLKAKGTRLVLGYRDIPNVDGTAETWEFRNEEIPVKELYDNVWVFGLP
;
A
#
# COMPACT_ATOMS: atom_id res chain seq x y z
N MET A 1 10.70 20.79 9.33
CA MET A 1 9.80 21.96 9.48
C MET A 1 8.49 21.46 10.09
N PRO A 2 7.90 22.14 11.08
CA PRO A 2 6.64 21.71 11.68
C PRO A 2 5.50 21.73 10.64
N ARG A 3 4.63 20.73 10.72
CA ARG A 3 3.50 20.54 9.79
C ARG A 3 2.54 21.72 9.86
N ARG A 4 2.10 22.24 8.70
CA ARG A 4 1.08 23.29 8.63
C ARG A 4 -0.23 22.77 9.21
N LYS A 5 -0.72 23.43 10.27
CA LYS A 5 -2.03 23.18 10.88
C LYS A 5 -3.13 23.24 9.82
N GLY A 6 -4.02 22.24 9.79
CA GLY A 6 -5.19 22.21 8.90
C GLY A 6 -4.98 21.60 7.51
N ARG A 7 -3.87 20.89 7.25
CA ARG A 7 -3.71 20.07 6.03
C ARG A 7 -3.60 18.61 6.38
N ALA A 8 -4.42 17.77 5.76
CA ALA A 8 -4.44 16.33 5.95
C ALA A 8 -3.50 15.61 4.96
N ARG A 9 -2.92 14.48 5.38
CA ARG A 9 -2.03 13.65 4.56
C ARG A 9 -2.49 12.20 4.61
N LEU A 10 -2.79 11.65 3.43
CA LEU A 10 -3.08 10.24 3.26
C LEU A 10 -1.91 9.58 2.53
N LEU A 11 -1.33 8.56 3.15
CA LEU A 11 -0.40 7.66 2.48
C LEU A 11 -1.18 6.44 2.03
N ILE A 12 -1.04 6.03 0.77
CA ILE A 12 -1.60 4.78 0.27
C ILE A 12 -0.44 3.89 -0.16
N TYR A 13 -0.43 2.63 0.28
CA TYR A 13 0.52 1.64 -0.20
C TYR A 13 -0.19 0.59 -1.06
N SER A 14 0.29 0.45 -2.28
CA SER A 14 -0.12 -0.57 -3.24
C SER A 14 1.08 -1.48 -3.54
N HIS A 15 0.98 -2.75 -3.13
CA HIS A 15 2.07 -3.70 -3.28
C HIS A 15 2.42 -4.01 -4.75
N ASP A 16 1.46 -3.80 -5.68
CA ASP A 16 1.47 -4.07 -7.13
C ASP A 16 2.66 -4.94 -7.61
N CYS A 17 2.36 -6.21 -7.86
CA CYS A 17 3.06 -6.96 -8.91
C CYS A 17 2.49 -6.51 -10.30
N TYR A 18 2.86 -7.13 -11.42
CA TYR A 18 2.50 -6.69 -12.80
C TYR A 18 1.03 -6.24 -13.08
N GLY A 19 0.06 -6.59 -12.23
CA GLY A 19 -1.35 -6.20 -12.37
C GLY A 19 -1.61 -4.72 -12.09
N LEU A 20 -2.45 -4.09 -12.91
CA LEU A 20 -2.81 -2.66 -12.77
C LEU A 20 -3.97 -2.39 -11.80
N GLY A 21 -4.57 -3.46 -11.27
CA GLY A 21 -5.83 -3.37 -10.53
C GLY A 21 -5.71 -2.68 -9.18
N HIS A 22 -4.59 -2.82 -8.47
CA HIS A 22 -4.41 -2.17 -7.17
C HIS A 22 -4.08 -0.69 -7.37
N LEU A 23 -3.09 -0.36 -8.22
CA LEU A 23 -2.78 1.04 -8.53
C LEU A 23 -3.99 1.85 -9.01
N ARG A 24 -4.77 1.32 -9.97
CA ARG A 24 -5.97 2.02 -10.48
C ARG A 24 -7.01 2.29 -9.40
N ARG A 25 -7.19 1.36 -8.46
CA ARG A 25 -8.09 1.54 -7.33
C ARG A 25 -7.57 2.61 -6.38
N CYS A 26 -6.29 2.55 -6.02
CA CYS A 26 -5.66 3.55 -5.16
C CYS A 26 -5.75 4.95 -5.77
N MET A 27 -5.56 5.08 -7.09
CA MET A 27 -5.75 6.34 -7.81
C MET A 27 -7.20 6.81 -7.78
N ALA A 28 -8.17 5.94 -8.05
CA ALA A 28 -9.59 6.29 -8.01
C ALA A 28 -10.02 6.79 -6.62
N ILE A 29 -9.57 6.13 -5.55
CA ILE A 29 -9.80 6.56 -4.17
C ILE A 29 -9.13 7.92 -3.92
N ALA A 30 -7.85 8.06 -4.28
CA ALA A 30 -7.09 9.29 -4.07
C ALA A 30 -7.75 10.49 -4.77
N HIS A 31 -8.07 10.35 -6.06
CA HIS A 31 -8.71 11.39 -6.87
C HIS A 31 -10.06 11.80 -6.28
N SER A 32 -10.93 10.82 -6.00
CA SER A 32 -12.22 11.09 -5.38
C SER A 32 -12.08 11.84 -4.05
N LEU A 33 -11.10 11.50 -3.22
CA LEU A 33 -10.91 12.15 -1.93
C LEU A 33 -10.40 13.60 -2.07
N VAL A 34 -9.43 13.87 -2.95
CA VAL A 34 -8.90 15.23 -3.12
C VAL A 34 -9.88 16.18 -3.83
N ASP A 35 -10.80 15.64 -4.63
CA ASP A 35 -11.86 16.41 -5.27
C ASP A 35 -12.91 16.90 -4.25
N HIS A 36 -13.12 16.14 -3.17
CA HIS A 36 -14.06 16.48 -2.09
C HIS A 36 -13.39 17.17 -0.89
N ARG A 37 -12.05 17.15 -0.81
CA ARG A 37 -11.28 17.73 0.30
C ARG A 37 -10.09 18.55 -0.21
N GLY A 38 -10.27 19.88 -0.22
CA GLY A 38 -9.22 20.83 -0.63
C GLY A 38 -8.01 20.91 0.31
N ASP A 39 -8.12 20.37 1.54
CA ASP A 39 -7.05 20.33 2.54
C ASP A 39 -6.20 19.06 2.50
N LEU A 40 -6.57 18.08 1.65
CA LEU A 40 -5.95 16.77 1.58
C LEU A 40 -4.83 16.71 0.53
N SER A 41 -3.72 16.09 0.90
CA SER A 41 -2.69 15.62 -0.02
C SER A 41 -2.53 14.11 0.10
N VAL A 42 -2.38 13.43 -1.03
CA VAL A 42 -2.24 11.98 -1.10
C VAL A 42 -0.91 11.60 -1.72
N LEU A 43 -0.18 10.69 -1.08
CA LEU A 43 1.01 10.07 -1.66
C LEU A 43 0.75 8.57 -1.83
N ILE A 44 1.01 8.03 -3.01
CA ILE A 44 0.86 6.61 -3.31
C ILE A 44 2.23 5.95 -3.44
N ILE A 45 2.51 4.91 -2.65
CA ILE A 45 3.67 4.05 -2.84
C ILE A 45 3.26 2.88 -3.73
N SER A 46 3.93 2.68 -4.86
CA SER A 46 3.63 1.56 -5.78
C SER A 46 4.87 0.89 -6.36
N GLY A 47 4.81 -0.44 -6.47
CA GLY A 47 5.79 -1.25 -7.22
C GLY A 47 5.55 -1.30 -8.73
N SER A 48 4.44 -0.72 -9.22
CA SER A 48 4.02 -0.83 -10.62
C SER A 48 5.04 -0.16 -11.56
N PRO A 49 5.51 -0.85 -12.63
CA PRO A 49 6.44 -0.26 -13.58
C PRO A 49 5.82 0.82 -14.46
N VAL A 50 4.49 0.91 -14.50
CA VAL A 50 3.74 1.88 -15.32
C VAL A 50 3.11 2.99 -14.48
N ALA A 51 3.45 3.12 -13.20
CA ALA A 51 2.86 4.15 -12.35
C ALA A 51 3.03 5.57 -12.94
N GLY A 52 4.18 5.84 -13.55
CA GLY A 52 4.45 7.13 -14.21
C GLY A 52 3.80 7.34 -15.57
N SER A 53 3.01 6.39 -16.09
CA SER A 53 2.23 6.60 -17.32
C SER A 53 0.79 7.05 -17.05
N PHE A 54 0.40 7.21 -15.79
CA PHE A 54 -0.93 7.69 -15.40
C PHE A 54 -0.91 9.19 -15.10
N GLU A 55 -2.04 9.84 -15.34
CA GLU A 55 -2.28 11.22 -14.91
C GLU A 55 -2.81 11.23 -13.47
N PHE A 56 -2.29 12.14 -12.66
CA PHE A 56 -2.70 12.34 -11.27
C PHE A 56 -3.34 13.71 -11.11
N HIS A 57 -4.41 13.79 -10.32
CA HIS A 57 -5.02 15.07 -9.95
C HIS A 57 -4.07 15.91 -9.09
N ASP A 58 -4.30 17.22 -9.04
CA ASP A 58 -3.59 18.11 -8.12
C ASP A 58 -3.61 17.55 -6.68
N ARG A 59 -2.46 17.64 -6.00
CA ARG A 59 -2.25 17.14 -4.62
C ARG A 59 -2.23 15.61 -4.48
N VAL A 60 -2.24 14.88 -5.58
CA VAL A 60 -1.96 13.45 -5.61
C VAL A 60 -0.63 13.22 -6.30
N ASP A 61 0.27 12.50 -5.65
CA ASP A 61 1.56 12.13 -6.21
C ASP A 61 1.89 10.67 -5.86
N PHE A 62 2.95 10.12 -6.45
CA PHE A 62 3.39 8.76 -6.19
C PHE A 62 4.91 8.62 -6.03
N THR A 63 5.30 7.72 -5.15
CA THR A 63 6.68 7.23 -5.04
C THR A 63 6.74 5.81 -5.57
N ARG A 64 7.58 5.59 -6.58
CA ARG A 64 7.83 4.26 -7.11
C ARG A 64 8.88 3.52 -6.28
N ILE A 65 8.56 2.30 -5.88
CA ILE A 65 9.52 1.34 -5.31
C ILE A 65 9.94 0.31 -6.36
N PRO A 66 11.12 -0.34 -6.22
CA PRO A 66 11.58 -1.33 -7.19
C PRO A 66 10.54 -2.43 -7.41
N GLY A 67 10.15 -2.63 -8.67
CA GLY A 67 9.11 -3.59 -9.03
C GLY A 67 9.56 -5.04 -8.87
N VAL A 68 8.62 -5.90 -8.50
CA VAL A 68 8.80 -7.35 -8.39
C VAL A 68 7.72 -8.04 -9.22
N ILE A 69 8.06 -9.19 -9.78
CA ILE A 69 7.13 -9.98 -10.59
C ILE A 69 7.11 -11.42 -10.12
N LYS A 70 5.93 -12.02 -10.26
CA LYS A 70 5.74 -13.45 -10.07
C LYS A 70 6.06 -14.16 -11.39
N GLU A 71 7.00 -15.09 -11.35
CA GLU A 71 7.35 -15.90 -12.51
C GLU A 71 6.15 -16.75 -12.96
N ARG A 72 5.95 -16.84 -14.28
CA ARG A 72 4.85 -17.62 -14.87
C ARG A 72 4.96 -19.11 -14.57
N LYS A 73 6.19 -19.63 -14.45
CA LYS A 73 6.47 -21.02 -14.07
C LYS A 73 6.93 -21.03 -12.61
N GLY A 74 6.27 -21.83 -11.76
CA GLY A 74 6.66 -22.02 -10.36
C GLY A 74 6.27 -20.90 -9.39
N GLY A 75 5.76 -19.75 -9.87
CA GLY A 75 5.17 -18.72 -9.01
C GLY A 75 6.15 -18.02 -8.06
N ARG A 76 7.45 -18.16 -8.29
CA ARG A 76 8.48 -17.50 -7.48
C ARG A 76 8.46 -15.99 -7.74
N LEU A 77 8.68 -15.21 -6.69
CA LEU A 77 8.90 -13.77 -6.82
C LEU A 77 10.33 -13.53 -7.27
N ARG A 78 10.53 -12.54 -8.15
CA ARG A 78 11.85 -12.02 -8.52
C ARG A 78 11.82 -10.52 -8.77
N SER A 79 12.98 -9.89 -8.70
CA SER A 79 13.19 -8.51 -9.16
C SER A 79 12.77 -8.36 -10.63
N LEU A 80 12.10 -7.24 -10.94
CA LEU A 80 11.63 -6.97 -12.30
C LEU A 80 12.79 -6.62 -13.25
N LYS A 81 13.72 -5.76 -12.82
CA LYS A 81 14.78 -5.20 -13.68
C LYS A 81 16.20 -5.36 -13.13
N LEU A 82 16.36 -5.47 -11.82
CA LEU A 82 17.69 -5.50 -11.17
C LEU A 82 18.15 -6.94 -10.99
N ASP A 83 19.45 -7.18 -11.14
CA ASP A 83 20.10 -8.43 -10.78
C ASP A 83 20.29 -8.49 -9.26
N MET A 84 19.21 -8.87 -8.57
CA MET A 84 19.12 -8.95 -7.13
C MET A 84 18.27 -10.15 -6.74
N THR A 85 18.61 -10.77 -5.62
CA THR A 85 17.78 -11.79 -4.99
C THR A 85 16.46 -11.19 -4.51
N THR A 86 15.48 -12.06 -4.26
CA THR A 86 14.16 -11.66 -3.77
C THR A 86 14.25 -11.05 -2.37
N GLU A 87 15.14 -11.58 -1.53
CA GLU A 87 15.39 -11.10 -0.18
C GLU A 87 16.00 -9.69 -0.20
N GLU A 88 16.98 -9.43 -1.07
CA GLU A 88 17.60 -8.12 -1.19
C GLU A 88 16.62 -7.07 -1.71
N ILE A 89 15.82 -7.39 -2.73
CA ILE A 89 14.88 -6.41 -3.30
C ILE A 89 13.74 -6.09 -2.31
N LEU A 90 13.25 -7.08 -1.56
CA LEU A 90 12.25 -6.87 -0.51
C LEU A 90 12.81 -6.02 0.63
N LYS A 91 14.08 -6.21 1.00
CA LYS A 91 14.76 -5.35 1.98
C LYS A 91 14.82 -3.89 1.52
N VAL A 92 15.15 -3.64 0.25
CA VAL A 92 15.14 -2.29 -0.33
C VAL A 92 13.73 -1.70 -0.30
N ARG A 93 12.73 -2.46 -0.77
CA ARG A 93 11.33 -2.03 -0.79
C ARG A 93 10.83 -1.67 0.61
N SER A 94 11.08 -2.52 1.60
CA SER A 94 10.69 -2.28 3.00
C SER A 94 11.30 -0.99 3.56
N LYS A 95 12.60 -0.73 3.30
CA LYS A 95 13.25 0.51 3.75
C LYS A 95 12.71 1.75 3.04
N LEU A 96 12.38 1.67 1.76
CA LEU A 96 11.75 2.78 1.04
C LEU A 96 10.34 3.08 1.56
N ILE A 97 9.54 2.04 1.84
CA ILE A 97 8.20 2.21 2.43
C ILE A 97 8.32 2.88 3.79
N TYR A 98 9.19 2.37 4.67
CA TYR A 98 9.44 2.92 5.99
C TYR A 98 9.87 4.39 5.95
N GLN A 99 10.91 4.71 5.18
CA GLN A 99 11.46 6.06 5.12
C GLN A 99 10.47 7.05 4.50
N THR A 100 9.73 6.63 3.46
CA THR A 100 8.68 7.45 2.87
C THR A 100 7.59 7.75 3.90
N ALA A 101 7.11 6.74 4.62
CA ALA A 101 6.10 6.89 5.66
C ALA A 101 6.58 7.79 6.82
N GLU A 102 7.82 7.60 7.27
CA GLU A 102 8.44 8.35 8.35
C GLU A 102 8.54 9.85 8.03
N ILE A 103 9.02 10.18 6.83
CA ILE A 103 9.24 11.58 6.40
C ILE A 103 7.92 12.24 6.00
N PHE A 104 7.00 11.49 5.39
CA PHE A 104 5.71 12.03 4.94
C PHE A 104 4.77 12.35 6.11
N GLU A 105 4.91 11.67 7.26
CA GLU A 105 4.10 11.89 8.47
C GLU A 105 2.59 11.91 8.17
N PRO A 106 2.02 10.81 7.64
CA PRO A 106 0.59 10.76 7.29
C PRO A 106 -0.32 10.78 8.53
N ASP A 107 -1.53 11.32 8.37
CA ASP A 107 -2.61 11.11 9.35
C ASP A 107 -3.25 9.74 9.19
N ILE A 108 -3.36 9.29 7.93
CA ILE A 108 -3.94 8.01 7.56
C ILE A 108 -2.96 7.26 6.69
N PHE A 109 -2.70 5.99 7.02
CA PHE A 109 -2.01 5.07 6.15
C PHE A 109 -2.97 3.96 5.70
N LEU A 110 -3.28 3.95 4.40
CA LEU A 110 -4.13 2.96 3.76
C LEU A 110 -3.28 1.91 3.05
N VAL A 111 -3.35 0.67 3.50
CA VAL A 111 -2.68 -0.48 2.87
C VAL A 111 -3.70 -1.21 2.00
N ASP A 112 -3.42 -1.33 0.70
CA ASP A 112 -4.32 -2.03 -0.23
C ASP A 112 -4.03 -3.55 -0.25
N HIS A 113 -5.10 -4.30 0.03
CA HIS A 113 -5.28 -5.74 -0.11
C HIS A 113 -4.52 -6.65 0.86
N GLN A 114 -3.21 -6.44 1.05
CA GLN A 114 -2.37 -7.34 1.86
C GLN A 114 -1.95 -6.68 3.17
N PRO A 115 -2.36 -7.19 4.36
CA PRO A 115 -2.17 -6.51 5.65
C PRO A 115 -0.72 -6.12 5.97
N LEU A 116 0.28 -6.91 5.58
CA LEU A 116 1.69 -6.58 5.81
C LEU A 116 2.43 -6.22 4.50
N GLY A 117 1.68 -6.05 3.41
CA GLY A 117 2.24 -5.94 2.07
C GLY A 117 2.88 -7.25 1.59
N LEU A 118 3.59 -7.16 0.47
CA LEU A 118 4.23 -8.32 -0.12
C LEU A 118 5.36 -8.83 0.78
N ARG A 119 5.24 -10.07 1.29
CA ARG A 119 6.25 -10.68 2.16
C ARG A 119 6.63 -9.79 3.36
N ASN A 120 5.62 -9.18 3.98
CA ASN A 120 5.71 -8.37 5.19
C ASN A 120 6.51 -7.06 5.05
N GLU A 121 6.80 -6.59 3.84
CA GLU A 121 7.64 -5.41 3.62
C GLU A 121 7.11 -4.11 4.24
N ALA A 122 5.80 -4.01 4.52
CA ALA A 122 5.19 -2.83 5.13
C ALA A 122 5.11 -2.90 6.67
N GLU A 123 5.48 -4.03 7.28
CA GLU A 123 5.29 -4.26 8.72
C GLU A 123 6.01 -3.23 9.60
N ASP A 124 7.29 -2.97 9.33
CA ASP A 124 8.07 -1.98 10.08
C ASP A 124 7.44 -0.58 10.01
N ALA A 125 6.92 -0.20 8.84
CA ALA A 125 6.26 1.09 8.63
C ALA A 125 4.94 1.18 9.41
N LEU A 126 4.14 0.12 9.39
CA LEU A 126 2.89 0.01 10.15
C LEU A 126 3.15 0.15 11.66
N ARG A 127 4.10 -0.61 12.21
CA ARG A 127 4.44 -0.56 13.64
C ARG A 127 4.92 0.84 14.05
N MET A 128 5.79 1.45 13.25
CA MET A 128 6.29 2.80 13.49
C MET A 128 5.16 3.86 13.46
N LEU A 129 4.30 3.81 12.46
CA LEU A 129 3.18 4.75 12.32
C LEU A 129 2.14 4.56 13.43
N LYS A 130 1.86 3.31 13.83
CA LYS A 130 0.97 3.00 14.97
C LYS A 130 1.50 3.63 16.25
N ALA A 131 2.80 3.49 16.52
CA ALA A 131 3.43 4.10 17.69
C ALA A 131 3.38 5.64 17.68
N LYS A 132 3.30 6.26 16.49
CA LYS A 132 3.12 7.71 16.30
C LYS A 132 1.65 8.16 16.35
N GLY A 133 0.69 7.23 16.50
CA GLY A 133 -0.74 7.55 16.54
C GLY A 133 -1.37 7.82 15.16
N THR A 134 -0.71 7.44 14.07
CA THR A 134 -1.30 7.47 12.72
C THR A 134 -2.45 6.47 12.63
N ARG A 135 -3.56 6.87 11.99
CA ARG A 135 -4.70 5.99 11.73
C ARG A 135 -4.34 4.97 10.66
N LEU A 136 -4.39 3.68 10.99
CA LEU A 136 -4.05 2.60 10.07
C LEU A 136 -5.32 1.96 9.51
N VAL A 137 -5.42 1.90 8.18
CA VAL A 137 -6.59 1.39 7.46
C VAL A 137 -6.16 0.31 6.48
N LEU A 138 -6.85 -0.83 6.50
CA LEU A 138 -6.68 -1.90 5.53
C LEU A 138 -7.82 -1.85 4.51
N GLY A 139 -7.48 -1.84 3.23
CA GLY A 139 -8.45 -1.89 2.14
C GLY A 139 -8.58 -3.29 1.55
N TYR A 140 -9.77 -3.88 1.57
CA TYR A 140 -10.10 -5.12 0.88
C TYR A 140 -11.01 -4.89 -0.32
N ARG A 141 -11.09 -5.89 -1.20
CA ARG A 141 -12.10 -5.95 -2.25
C ARG A 141 -13.23 -6.85 -1.80
N ASP A 142 -14.46 -6.44 -2.12
CA ASP A 142 -15.70 -7.10 -1.72
C ASP A 142 -15.89 -8.51 -2.32
N ILE A 143 -15.14 -8.83 -3.36
CA ILE A 143 -15.04 -10.20 -3.89
C ILE A 143 -13.58 -10.62 -3.82
N PRO A 144 -13.19 -11.47 -2.85
CA PRO A 144 -11.99 -12.25 -3.02
C PRO A 144 -12.19 -13.09 -4.28
N ASN A 145 -11.20 -13.15 -5.17
CA ASN A 145 -11.14 -14.28 -6.11
C ASN A 145 -11.37 -15.58 -5.31
N VAL A 146 -11.93 -16.60 -5.95
CA VAL A 146 -12.37 -17.90 -5.39
C VAL A 146 -11.41 -18.55 -4.35
N ASP A 147 -10.17 -18.09 -4.28
CA ASP A 147 -9.11 -18.45 -3.34
C ASP A 147 -9.03 -17.61 -2.03
N GLY A 148 -9.99 -16.75 -1.71
CA GLY A 148 -9.92 -15.82 -0.56
C GLY A 148 -11.04 -15.99 0.46
N THR A 149 -11.32 -17.24 0.86
CA THR A 149 -12.23 -17.57 1.97
C THR A 149 -11.59 -17.25 3.32
N ALA A 150 -12.39 -17.19 4.40
CA ALA A 150 -11.88 -17.05 5.78
C ALA A 150 -10.80 -18.10 6.12
N GLU A 151 -10.95 -19.34 5.62
CA GLU A 151 -9.95 -20.41 5.76
C GLU A 151 -8.60 -20.05 5.12
N THR A 152 -8.60 -19.25 4.05
CA THR A 152 -7.36 -18.79 3.40
C THR A 152 -6.64 -17.74 4.26
N TRP A 153 -7.40 -16.98 5.06
CA TRP A 153 -6.85 -15.95 5.95
C TRP A 153 -6.23 -16.59 7.19
N GLU A 154 -6.90 -17.59 7.76
CA GLU A 154 -6.37 -18.45 8.82
C GLU A 154 -5.07 -19.14 8.36
N PHE A 155 -5.06 -19.71 7.14
CA PHE A 155 -3.86 -20.34 6.57
C PHE A 155 -2.68 -19.37 6.42
N ARG A 156 -2.94 -18.09 6.16
CA ARG A 156 -1.90 -17.05 5.99
C ARG A 156 -1.55 -16.32 7.28
N ASN A 157 -2.18 -16.67 8.41
CA ASN A 157 -2.06 -15.94 9.68
C ASN A 157 -2.26 -14.42 9.53
N GLU A 158 -3.12 -14.01 8.59
CA GLU A 158 -3.36 -12.59 8.30
C GLU A 158 -4.23 -11.93 9.39
N GLU A 159 -4.99 -12.71 10.17
CA GLU A 159 -5.87 -12.18 11.21
C GLU A 159 -5.15 -11.45 12.34
N ILE A 160 -4.00 -11.97 12.79
CA ILE A 160 -3.25 -11.40 13.91
C ILE A 160 -2.76 -9.99 13.55
N PRO A 161 -2.04 -9.78 12.43
CA PRO A 161 -1.68 -8.45 11.97
C PRO A 161 -2.87 -7.50 11.81
N VAL A 162 -4.01 -7.98 11.30
CA VAL A 162 -5.20 -7.14 11.14
C VAL A 162 -5.70 -6.63 12.49
N LYS A 163 -5.88 -7.53 13.46
CA LYS A 163 -6.36 -7.20 14.82
C LYS A 163 -5.37 -6.33 15.59
N GLU A 164 -4.07 -6.59 15.44
CA GLU A 164 -3.02 -5.90 16.21
C GLU A 164 -2.63 -4.55 15.63
N LEU A 165 -2.61 -4.39 14.30
CA LEU A 165 -2.06 -3.21 13.65
C LEU A 165 -3.13 -2.24 13.16
N TYR A 166 -4.26 -2.72 12.64
CA TYR A 166 -5.20 -1.85 11.95
C TYR A 166 -6.31 -1.33 12.86
N ASP A 167 -6.71 -0.08 12.62
CA ASP A 167 -7.82 0.55 13.33
C ASP A 167 -9.15 0.38 12.60
N ASN A 168 -9.10 0.20 11.27
CA ASN A 168 -10.29 -0.01 10.43
C ASN A 168 -9.96 -0.92 9.26
N VAL A 169 -10.99 -1.60 8.80
CA VAL A 169 -10.98 -2.35 7.55
C VAL A 169 -12.05 -1.73 6.64
N TRP A 170 -11.66 -1.30 5.45
CA TRP A 170 -12.55 -0.76 4.42
C TRP A 170 -12.69 -1.78 3.31
N VAL A 171 -13.92 -2.07 2.89
CA VAL A 171 -14.21 -2.99 1.80
C VAL A 171 -14.65 -2.17 0.58
N PHE A 172 -13.99 -2.39 -0.55
CA PHE A 172 -14.27 -1.73 -1.81
C PHE A 172 -15.03 -2.68 -2.74
N GLY A 173 -16.27 -2.33 -3.08
CA GLY A 173 -17.13 -3.10 -3.96
C GLY A 173 -18.46 -2.43 -4.26
N LEU A 174 -19.33 -3.18 -4.93
CA LEU A 174 -20.70 -2.77 -5.17
C LEU A 174 -21.54 -3.21 -3.95
N PRO A 175 -22.41 -2.34 -3.41
CA PRO A 175 -23.31 -2.71 -2.31
C PRO A 175 -24.27 -3.84 -2.67
#